data_AF-A0A1N6YRE2-F1
#
_entry.id   AF-A0A1N6YRE2-F1
#
_cell.length_a   1.000
_cell.length_b   1.000
_cell.length_c   1.000
_cell.angle_alpha   90.00
_cell.angle_beta   90.00
_cell.angle_gamma   90.00
#
_symmetry.space_group_name_H-M   'P 1'
#
loop_
_entity.id
_entity.type
_entity.pdbx_description
1 polymer ?
#
loop_
_entity_poly.entity_id
_entity_poly.type
_entity_poly.pdbx_seq_one_letter_code
_entity_poly.pdbx_strand_id
1 'polypeptide(L)'
;MTRNILLALMPVLVVASCGTPQEQCISRNTSEYRTVSKLLAGVEANLARGYAWEERTVMRTQWEDCRYVWVDKDGNRRLGYRPCLRDVADTERYRVPIDPAAETRKRDNLLARKQALMPAARAAVDACQAAYPEKDE
;
A
#
# COMPACT_ATOMS: atom_id res chain seq x y z
N MET A 1 -25.07 -8.23 54.78
CA MET A 1 -25.77 -7.84 53.55
C MET A 1 -25.18 -8.64 52.40
N THR A 2 -25.93 -9.63 51.95
CA THR A 2 -25.65 -10.42 50.76
C THR A 2 -25.90 -9.57 49.51
N ARG A 3 -24.95 -9.57 48.56
CA ARG A 3 -25.23 -9.18 47.18
C ARG A 3 -24.18 -9.76 46.23
N ASN A 4 -24.62 -10.81 45.56
CA ASN A 4 -24.04 -11.38 44.35
C ASN A 4 -23.69 -10.29 43.34
N ILE A 5 -22.44 -10.27 42.88
CA ILE A 5 -22.09 -9.78 41.54
C ILE A 5 -21.26 -10.88 40.90
N LEU A 6 -21.96 -11.94 40.52
CA LEU A 6 -21.60 -12.77 39.37
C LEU A 6 -21.99 -12.00 38.11
N LEU A 7 -21.26 -12.26 37.03
CA LEU A 7 -21.48 -11.80 35.64
C LEU A 7 -21.01 -10.38 35.29
N ALA A 8 -19.80 -10.31 34.73
CA ALA A 8 -19.64 -10.01 33.30
C ALA A 8 -18.17 -10.20 32.89
N LEU A 9 -17.76 -11.46 32.64
CA LEU A 9 -16.64 -11.71 31.73
C LEU A 9 -17.12 -11.27 30.34
N MET A 10 -16.72 -10.08 29.93
CA MET A 10 -16.80 -9.65 28.52
C MET A 10 -15.57 -10.24 27.82
N PRO A 11 -15.68 -11.21 26.89
CA PRO A 11 -14.60 -11.50 25.98
C PRO A 11 -14.61 -10.38 24.94
N VAL A 12 -13.77 -9.36 25.15
CA VAL A 12 -13.51 -8.36 24.13
C VAL A 12 -12.80 -9.07 22.98
N LEU A 13 -13.55 -9.25 21.90
CA LEU A 13 -13.12 -9.64 20.56
C LEU A 13 -11.70 -9.15 20.26
N VAL A 14 -10.81 -10.10 20.02
CA VAL A 14 -9.47 -9.83 19.50
C VAL A 14 -9.65 -9.16 18.14
N VAL A 15 -9.18 -7.91 18.06
CA VAL A 15 -9.10 -7.17 16.81
C VAL A 15 -8.17 -7.94 15.87
N ALA A 16 -8.73 -8.59 14.86
CA ALA A 16 -8.00 -9.26 13.77
C ALA A 16 -7.40 -8.23 12.80
N SER A 17 -6.63 -7.26 13.30
CA SER A 17 -6.04 -6.20 12.46
C SER A 17 -4.76 -6.62 11.72
N CYS A 18 -4.31 -7.88 11.85
CA CYS A 18 -3.10 -8.38 11.20
C CYS A 18 -3.24 -9.81 10.66
N GLY A 19 -4.37 -10.17 10.03
CA GLY A 19 -4.52 -11.44 9.31
C GLY A 19 -4.43 -12.70 10.18
N THR A 20 -4.86 -13.84 9.62
CA THR A 20 -4.81 -15.13 10.33
C THR A 20 -3.36 -15.60 10.51
N PRO A 21 -3.04 -16.47 11.49
CA PRO A 21 -1.71 -17.08 11.61
C PRO A 21 -1.26 -17.78 10.32
N GLN A 22 -2.21 -18.39 9.60
CA GLN A 22 -1.97 -19.01 8.30
C GLN A 22 -1.56 -17.96 7.25
N GLU A 23 -2.33 -16.88 7.10
CA GLU A 23 -2.04 -15.79 6.16
C GLU A 23 -0.67 -15.16 6.42
N GLN A 24 -0.31 -14.95 7.69
CA GLN A 24 1.00 -14.42 8.04
C GLN A 24 2.14 -15.38 7.65
N CYS A 25 1.97 -16.69 7.89
CA CYS A 25 2.93 -17.71 7.49
C CYS A 25 3.11 -17.73 5.97
N ILE A 26 2.01 -17.78 5.20
CA ILE A 26 2.03 -17.78 3.74
C ILE A 26 2.67 -16.50 3.22
N SER A 27 2.28 -15.34 3.75
CA SER A 27 2.77 -14.04 3.30
C SER A 27 4.30 -13.95 3.46
N ARG A 28 4.84 -14.37 4.60
CA ARG A 28 6.29 -14.34 4.85
C ARG A 28 7.04 -15.27 3.88
N ASN A 29 6.60 -16.52 3.76
CA ASN A 29 7.32 -17.55 3.00
C ASN A 29 7.13 -17.45 1.47
N THR A 30 6.12 -16.73 0.98
CA THR A 30 5.88 -16.50 -0.46
C THR A 30 6.27 -15.09 -0.91
N SER A 31 6.83 -14.27 -0.03
CA SER A 31 7.12 -12.85 -0.27
C SER A 31 7.96 -12.62 -1.53
N GLU A 32 9.06 -13.36 -1.70
CA GLU A 32 9.94 -13.23 -2.86
C GLU A 32 9.22 -13.60 -4.17
N TYR A 33 8.51 -14.74 -4.20
CA TYR A 33 7.73 -15.16 -5.36
C TYR A 33 6.70 -14.10 -5.77
N ARG A 34 6.01 -13.51 -4.79
CA ARG A 34 5.02 -12.44 -5.04
C ARG A 34 5.69 -11.17 -5.55
N THR A 35 6.82 -10.77 -4.99
CA THR A 35 7.59 -9.60 -5.46
C THR A 35 8.06 -9.78 -6.89
N VAL A 36 8.70 -10.90 -7.22
CA VAL A 36 9.16 -11.20 -8.59
C VAL A 36 7.98 -11.26 -9.56
N SER A 37 6.85 -11.85 -9.15
CA SER A 37 5.64 -11.88 -9.98
C SER A 37 5.07 -10.50 -10.27
N LYS A 38 5.06 -9.59 -9.27
CA LYS A 38 4.63 -8.20 -9.45
C LYS A 38 5.58 -7.42 -10.38
N LEU A 39 6.89 -7.60 -10.20
CA LEU A 39 7.89 -6.98 -11.07
C LEU A 39 7.75 -7.46 -12.52
N LEU A 40 7.56 -8.76 -12.73
CA LEU A 40 7.35 -9.34 -14.07
C LEU A 40 6.11 -8.73 -14.74
N ALA A 41 4.97 -8.69 -14.03
CA ALA A 41 3.75 -8.08 -14.55
C ALA A 41 3.94 -6.59 -14.88
N GLY A 42 4.72 -5.86 -14.07
CA GLY A 42 5.07 -4.46 -14.34
C GLY A 42 5.86 -4.29 -15.64
N VAL A 43 6.89 -5.12 -15.85
CA VAL A 43 7.72 -5.10 -17.07
C VAL A 43 6.91 -5.51 -18.30
N GLU A 44 6.11 -6.57 -18.21
CA GLU A 44 5.22 -7.00 -19.29
C GLU A 44 4.23 -5.89 -19.68
N ALA A 45 3.68 -5.19 -18.70
CA ALA A 45 2.78 -4.07 -18.95
C ALA A 45 3.49 -2.87 -19.57
N ASN A 46 4.75 -2.59 -19.21
CA ASN A 46 5.56 -1.55 -19.84
C ASN A 46 5.89 -1.89 -21.29
N LEU A 47 6.29 -3.14 -21.56
CA LEU A 47 6.54 -3.64 -22.91
C LEU A 47 5.27 -3.55 -23.78
N ALA A 48 4.12 -3.95 -23.24
CA ALA A 48 2.84 -3.89 -23.97
C ALA A 48 2.42 -2.45 -24.34
N ARG A 49 2.77 -1.46 -23.52
CA ARG A 49 2.47 -0.04 -23.78
C ARG A 49 3.54 0.69 -24.59
N GLY A 50 4.78 0.18 -24.61
CA GLY A 50 5.93 0.84 -25.23
C GLY A 50 6.54 1.98 -24.41
N TYR A 51 6.15 2.16 -23.15
CA TYR A 51 6.69 3.16 -22.23
C TYR A 51 6.48 2.75 -20.77
N ALA A 52 7.31 3.30 -19.89
CA ALA A 52 7.16 3.19 -18.44
C ALA A 52 6.40 4.41 -17.89
N TRP A 53 5.75 4.23 -16.74
CA TRP A 53 5.22 5.34 -15.97
C TRP A 53 6.23 5.75 -14.90
N GLU A 54 6.50 7.04 -14.80
CA GLU A 54 7.22 7.62 -13.67
C GLU A 54 6.40 8.77 -13.07
N GLU A 55 6.72 9.10 -11.83
CA GLU A 55 6.10 10.19 -11.09
C GLU A 55 7.15 11.28 -10.86
N ARG A 56 6.74 12.53 -11.05
CA ARG A 56 7.56 13.69 -10.72
C ARG A 56 6.75 14.67 -9.89
N THR A 57 7.42 15.35 -8.97
CA THR A 57 6.82 16.47 -8.25
C THR A 57 6.85 17.70 -9.15
N VAL A 58 5.69 18.32 -9.34
CA VAL A 58 5.54 19.60 -10.04
C VAL A 58 4.95 20.62 -9.08
N MET A 59 5.41 21.86 -9.16
CA MET A 59 4.80 22.96 -8.41
C MET A 59 3.64 23.51 -9.23
N ARG A 60 2.46 23.53 -8.64
CA ARG A 60 1.27 24.11 -9.27
C ARG A 60 0.74 25.22 -8.40
N THR A 61 0.45 26.35 -9.02
CA THR A 61 -0.21 27.47 -8.36
C THR A 61 -1.72 27.22 -8.38
N GLN A 62 -2.31 27.06 -7.20
CA GLN A 62 -3.76 26.85 -7.06
C GLN A 62 -4.38 27.84 -6.08
N TRP A 63 -5.69 28.05 -6.23
CA TRP A 63 -6.47 28.82 -5.26
C TRP A 63 -6.73 27.98 -4.01
N GLU A 64 -6.39 28.51 -2.85
CA GLU A 64 -6.70 27.93 -1.55
C GLU A 64 -7.33 28.98 -0.61
N ASP A 65 -8.02 28.51 0.43
CA ASP A 65 -8.47 29.37 1.51
C ASP A 65 -7.35 29.62 2.51
N CYS A 66 -6.63 30.73 2.34
CA CYS A 66 -5.61 31.16 3.28
C CYS A 66 -6.22 31.76 4.54
N ARG A 67 -5.77 31.24 5.67
CA ARG A 67 -5.99 31.84 6.99
C ARG A 67 -5.32 33.20 7.09
N TYR A 68 -6.02 34.18 7.64
CA TYR A 68 -5.45 35.45 8.09
C TYR A 68 -5.99 35.83 9.47
N VAL A 69 -5.24 36.66 10.20
CA VAL A 69 -5.62 37.18 11.52
C VAL A 69 -5.86 38.68 11.41
N TRP A 70 -6.94 39.17 12.00
CA TRP A 70 -7.24 40.59 12.13
C TRP A 70 -7.66 40.93 13.56
N VAL A 71 -7.60 42.20 13.95
CA VAL A 71 -7.98 42.67 15.28
C VAL A 71 -9.34 43.36 15.17
N ASP A 72 -10.31 42.92 15.97
CA ASP A 72 -11.64 43.54 16.01
C ASP A 72 -11.64 44.88 16.78
N LYS A 73 -12.79 45.55 16.78
CA LYS A 73 -12.95 46.84 17.45
C LYS A 73 -12.76 46.77 18.97
N ASP A 74 -12.92 45.57 19.55
CA ASP A 74 -12.76 45.31 20.98
C ASP A 74 -11.32 44.87 21.31
N GLY A 75 -10.39 44.91 20.34
CA GLY A 75 -8.99 44.53 20.51
C GLY A 75 -8.73 43.03 20.45
N ASN A 76 -9.72 42.20 20.15
CA ASN A 76 -9.56 40.75 20.11
C ASN A 76 -9.04 40.28 18.74
N ARG A 77 -8.13 39.30 18.75
CA ARG A 77 -7.65 38.65 17.52
C ARG A 77 -8.71 37.68 16.98
N ARG A 78 -9.10 37.88 15.72
CA ARG A 78 -10.07 37.07 14.99
C ARG A 78 -9.40 36.35 13.82
N LEU A 79 -9.92 35.16 13.52
CA LEU A 79 -9.49 34.34 12.39
C LEU A 79 -10.43 34.58 11.21
N GLY A 80 -9.87 34.86 10.03
CA GLY A 80 -10.60 34.88 8.77
C GLY A 80 -9.94 33.97 7.73
N TYR A 81 -10.67 33.70 6.65
CA TYR A 81 -10.17 32.99 5.48
C TYR A 81 -10.40 33.87 4.25
N ARG A 82 -9.44 33.87 3.32
CA ARG A 82 -9.58 34.53 2.03
C ARG A 82 -8.95 33.68 0.94
N PRO A 83 -9.49 33.69 -0.28
CA PRO A 83 -8.85 33.03 -1.40
C PRO A 83 -7.47 33.63 -1.65
N CYS A 84 -6.48 32.76 -1.81
CA CYS A 84 -5.10 33.11 -2.10
C CYS A 84 -4.52 32.13 -3.11
N LEU A 85 -3.52 32.57 -3.88
CA LEU A 85 -2.72 31.67 -4.70
C LEU A 85 -1.61 31.06 -3.85
N ARG A 86 -1.48 29.74 -3.91
CA ARG A 86 -0.45 28.96 -3.20
C ARG A 86 0.21 28.02 -4.19
N ASP A 87 1.53 27.97 -4.14
CA ASP A 87 2.29 26.94 -4.84
C ASP A 87 2.26 25.68 -4.00
N VAL A 88 1.68 24.62 -4.56
CA VAL A 88 1.61 23.31 -3.94
C VAL A 88 2.41 22.30 -4.74
N ALA A 89 3.03 21.36 -4.03
CA ALA A 89 3.64 20.20 -4.64
C ALA A 89 2.53 19.24 -5.07
N ASP A 90 2.43 18.98 -6.37
CA ASP A 90 1.55 17.98 -6.96
C ASP A 90 2.39 16.84 -7.56
N THR A 91 1.83 15.63 -7.57
CA THR A 91 2.49 14.46 -8.16
C THR A 91 1.91 14.21 -9.54
N GLU A 92 2.73 14.45 -10.56
CA GLU A 92 2.34 14.22 -11.95
C GLU A 92 2.94 12.91 -12.46
N ARG A 93 2.07 12.04 -12.98
CA ARG A 93 2.49 10.80 -13.66
C ARG A 93 2.73 11.05 -15.14
N TYR A 94 3.91 10.69 -15.64
CA TYR A 94 4.32 10.96 -17.01
C TYR A 94 4.97 9.73 -17.66
N ARG A 95 4.99 9.72 -18.99
CA ARG A 95 5.48 8.59 -19.80
C ARG A 95 6.99 8.74 -20.01
N VAL A 96 7.73 7.67 -19.74
CA VAL A 96 9.18 7.61 -19.95
C VAL A 96 9.48 6.56 -21.01
N PRO A 97 10.32 6.89 -22.02
CA PRO A 97 10.72 5.91 -23.03
C PRO A 97 11.44 4.73 -22.40
N ILE A 98 11.21 3.54 -22.94
CA ILE A 98 11.93 2.33 -22.56
C ILE A 98 12.86 1.90 -23.68
N ASP A 99 13.93 1.19 -23.33
CA ASP A 99 14.66 0.34 -24.28
C ASP A 99 13.96 -1.04 -24.31
N PRO A 100 13.26 -1.40 -25.41
CA PRO A 100 12.53 -2.67 -25.48
C PRO A 100 13.43 -3.89 -25.36
N ALA A 101 14.69 -3.81 -25.80
CA ALA A 101 15.63 -4.92 -25.70
C ALA A 101 16.08 -5.12 -24.25
N ALA A 102 16.37 -4.04 -23.53
CA ALA A 102 16.69 -4.10 -22.10
C ALA A 102 15.52 -4.59 -21.25
N GLU A 103 14.32 -4.08 -21.50
CA GLU A 103 13.11 -4.53 -20.80
C GLU A 103 12.78 -6.00 -21.09
N THR A 104 13.00 -6.46 -22.33
CA THR A 104 12.85 -7.87 -22.70
C THR A 104 13.80 -8.77 -21.91
N ARG A 105 15.10 -8.41 -21.83
CA ARG A 105 16.06 -9.16 -21.00
C ARG A 105 15.66 -9.19 -19.52
N LYS A 106 15.14 -8.06 -19.00
CA LYS A 106 14.64 -7.97 -17.62
C LYS A 106 13.45 -8.90 -17.39
N ARG A 107 12.47 -8.91 -18.31
CA ARG A 107 11.33 -9.82 -18.30
C ARG A 107 11.78 -11.28 -18.25
N ASP A 108 12.70 -11.67 -19.13
CA ASP A 108 13.14 -13.06 -19.25
C ASP A 108 13.86 -13.54 -17.98
N ASN A 109 14.70 -12.67 -17.39
CA ASN A 109 15.34 -12.94 -16.10
C ASN A 109 14.32 -13.09 -14.96
N LEU A 110 13.32 -12.20 -14.90
CA LEU A 110 12.25 -12.27 -13.90
C LEU A 110 11.38 -13.52 -14.07
N LEU A 111 11.08 -13.90 -15.32
CA LEU A 111 10.33 -15.11 -15.65
C LEU A 111 11.08 -16.36 -15.19
N ALA A 112 12.38 -16.45 -15.51
CA ALA A 112 13.23 -17.56 -15.06
C ALA A 112 13.29 -17.64 -13.52
N ARG A 113 13.46 -16.49 -12.84
CA ARG A 113 13.45 -16.46 -11.37
C ARG A 113 12.10 -16.87 -10.79
N LYS A 114 10.99 -16.42 -11.37
CA LYS A 114 9.63 -16.81 -10.96
C LYS A 114 9.44 -18.32 -11.06
N GLN A 115 9.86 -18.92 -12.17
CA GLN A 115 9.79 -20.37 -12.38
C GLN A 115 10.62 -21.14 -11.34
N ALA A 116 11.82 -20.65 -11.01
CA ALA A 116 12.67 -21.27 -10.00
C ALA A 116 12.08 -21.17 -8.57
N LEU A 117 11.37 -20.07 -8.24
CA LEU A 117 10.76 -19.85 -6.92
C LEU A 117 9.43 -20.58 -6.73
N MET A 118 8.73 -20.91 -7.82
CA MET A 118 7.37 -21.45 -7.78
C MET A 118 7.24 -22.75 -6.95
N PRO A 119 8.13 -23.76 -7.06
CA PRO A 119 8.01 -24.99 -6.27
C PRO A 119 8.12 -24.73 -4.77
N ALA A 120 9.11 -23.93 -4.35
CA ALA A 120 9.32 -23.59 -2.94
C ALA A 120 8.14 -22.78 -2.37
N ALA A 121 7.60 -21.85 -3.15
CA ALA A 121 6.43 -21.06 -2.74
C ALA A 121 5.18 -21.94 -2.55
N ARG A 122 4.96 -22.94 -3.43
CA ARG A 122 3.84 -23.89 -3.29
C ARG A 122 4.01 -24.77 -2.04
N ALA A 123 5.20 -25.36 -1.87
CA ALA A 123 5.50 -26.18 -0.69
C ALA A 123 5.34 -25.39 0.62
N ALA A 124 5.71 -24.11 0.63
CA ALA A 124 5.51 -23.24 1.79
C ALA A 124 4.03 -22.97 2.08
N VAL A 125 3.19 -22.81 1.05
CA VAL A 125 1.73 -22.67 1.23
C VAL A 125 1.15 -23.93 1.86
N ASP A 126 1.45 -25.09 1.30
CA ASP A 126 0.94 -26.38 1.78
C ASP A 126 1.38 -26.62 3.24
N ALA A 127 2.65 -26.34 3.55
CA ALA A 127 3.18 -26.46 4.91
C ALA A 127 2.51 -25.48 5.90
N CYS A 128 2.27 -24.23 5.50
CA CYS A 128 1.59 -23.25 6.34
C CYS A 128 0.12 -23.63 6.59
N GLN A 129 -0.59 -24.16 5.58
CA GLN A 129 -1.96 -24.63 5.72
C GLN A 129 -2.07 -25.83 6.67
N ALA A 130 -1.13 -26.78 6.58
CA ALA A 130 -1.06 -27.91 7.49
C ALA A 130 -0.70 -27.50 8.94
N ALA A 131 0.18 -26.53 9.11
CA ALA A 131 0.60 -26.04 10.43
C ALA A 131 -0.46 -25.15 11.11
N TYR A 132 -1.24 -24.42 10.32
CA TYR A 132 -2.25 -23.47 10.79
C TYR A 132 -3.57 -23.68 10.03
N PRO A 133 -4.34 -24.75 10.33
CA PRO A 133 -5.64 -24.95 9.73
C PRO A 133 -6.60 -23.83 10.18
N GLU A 134 -7.22 -23.15 9.22
CA GLU A 134 -8.30 -22.22 9.49
C GLU A 134 -9.52 -23.06 9.91
N LYS A 135 -10.09 -22.74 11.07
CA LYS A 135 -11.34 -23.34 11.49
C LYS A 135 -12.44 -22.55 10.80
N ASP A 136 -13.15 -23.19 9.89
CA ASP A 136 -14.41 -22.66 9.37
C ASP A 136 -15.36 -22.48 10.57
N GLU A 137 -15.64 -21.22 10.95
CA GLU A 137 -16.69 -20.85 11.90
C GLU A 137 -17.95 -20.40 11.15
#